data_AF-A0A5D2V0U7-F1
#
_entry.id   AF-A0A5D2V0U7-F1
#
_cell.length_a   1.000
_cell.length_b   1.000
_cell.length_c   1.000
_cell.angle_alpha   90.00
_cell.angle_beta   90.00
_cell.angle_gamma   90.00
#
_symmetry.space_group_name_H-M   'P 1'
#
loop_
_entity.id
_entity.type
_entity.pdbx_description
1 polymer ?
#
loop_
_entity_poly.entity_id
_entity_poly.type
_entity_poly.pdbx_seq_one_letter_code
_entity_poly.pdbx_strand_id
1 'polypeptide(L)'
;MAKACWPYFDPEYETLSARMNPPRVSVDNISCRHCTVVKIDSVNKPGILLEVVQILTDLDFTITKAYISSDGGWFMDVFHVTDQQGKKITDGRTVDYIERALGPKGHAADGMKNCPGKRVGVHSVGNHTAIELVGRDRPGLLSEISAVLADLQFNVAAAEVWTHNRRIACVLYEQLKHILRGSEDDDKVARTSFSMGFTHTDRRLHQMLFADRDYEGSGVTSEVDYPSSFKPKVTVDRCEEKGYSVVSVQCKDRAKLMFDIVCTLTDMQYVVFHANISSNGPYASQEYFIRHMDGCTLDAEGEKERVIKCLEASIHRRVSEGLSLELCAKDRVGLLSEVTRILRENGLSVRRAGISTIGEEAVNVFYVRDTYGNPVESKKIEALRREIGHTMMLNVKKDPGSAKAPEAEAISGWAKT
;
A
#
# COMPACT_ATOMS: atom_id res chain seq x y z
N MET A 1 37.69 44.62 -14.85
CA MET A 1 37.01 43.57 -15.64
C MET A 1 36.86 42.34 -14.77
N ALA A 2 35.64 42.00 -14.35
CA ALA A 2 35.39 40.80 -13.57
C ALA A 2 35.46 39.57 -14.50
N LYS A 3 36.34 38.61 -14.19
CA LYS A 3 36.37 37.31 -14.88
C LYS A 3 35.10 36.56 -14.49
N ALA A 4 34.19 36.38 -15.45
CA ALA A 4 33.07 35.46 -15.31
C ALA A 4 33.64 34.04 -15.10
N CYS A 5 33.56 33.54 -13.87
CA CYS A 5 33.86 32.17 -13.55
C CYS A 5 32.63 31.34 -13.93
N TRP A 6 32.64 30.75 -15.12
CA TRP A 6 31.66 29.74 -15.47
C TRP A 6 32.00 28.49 -14.67
N PRO A 7 31.03 27.83 -14.00
CA PRO A 7 31.30 26.57 -13.33
C PRO A 7 31.88 25.58 -14.35
N TYR A 8 32.97 24.92 -13.98
CA TYR A 8 33.61 23.91 -14.80
C TYR A 8 32.60 22.76 -15.01
N PHE A 9 32.18 22.57 -16.26
CA PHE A 9 31.31 21.48 -16.68
C PHE A 9 32.18 20.36 -17.24
N ASP A 10 32.08 19.17 -16.63
CA ASP A 10 32.80 17.99 -17.06
C ASP A 10 32.03 17.27 -18.20
N PRO A 11 32.56 17.23 -19.44
CA PRO A 11 31.91 16.55 -20.56
C PRO A 11 31.74 15.04 -20.35
N GLU A 12 32.56 14.43 -19.48
CA GLU A 12 32.48 13.00 -19.19
C GLU A 12 31.17 12.63 -18.50
N TYR A 13 30.64 13.54 -17.68
CA TYR A 13 29.36 13.38 -16.98
C TYR A 13 28.18 13.32 -17.96
N GLU A 14 28.18 14.15 -19.01
CA GLU A 14 27.15 14.09 -20.06
C GLU A 14 27.22 12.77 -20.84
N THR A 15 28.42 12.30 -21.19
CA THR A 15 28.59 11.00 -21.87
C THR A 15 28.14 9.80 -21.03
N LEU A 16 28.29 9.84 -19.70
CA LEU A 16 27.77 8.79 -18.81
C LEU A 16 26.25 8.87 -18.67
N SER A 17 25.69 10.09 -18.57
CA SER A 17 24.24 10.29 -18.50
C SER A 17 23.54 9.80 -19.77
N ALA A 18 24.17 10.00 -20.94
CA ALA A 18 23.71 9.48 -22.23
C ALA A 18 23.84 7.96 -22.35
N ARG A 19 24.72 7.30 -21.58
CA ARG A 19 24.89 5.83 -21.55
C ARG A 19 23.92 5.13 -20.60
N MET A 20 23.48 5.81 -19.54
CA MET A 20 22.52 5.31 -18.55
C MET A 20 21.08 5.74 -18.84
N ASN A 21 20.89 6.57 -19.86
CA ASN A 21 19.60 6.83 -20.47
C ASN A 21 19.56 6.11 -21.83
N PRO A 22 18.73 5.07 -21.99
CA PRO A 22 17.58 4.75 -21.15
C PRO A 22 17.91 3.84 -19.93
N PRO A 23 17.04 3.79 -18.91
CA PRO A 23 17.22 2.98 -17.71
C PRO A 23 17.51 1.52 -18.06
N ARG A 24 18.47 0.92 -17.35
CA ARG A 24 18.87 -0.47 -17.50
C ARG A 24 18.33 -1.25 -16.31
N VAL A 25 17.47 -2.22 -16.60
CA VAL A 25 16.92 -3.14 -15.61
C VAL A 25 17.49 -4.51 -15.90
N SER A 26 17.96 -5.21 -14.87
CA SER A 26 18.38 -6.59 -14.99
C SER A 26 17.77 -7.44 -13.89
N VAL A 27 17.27 -8.60 -14.27
CA VAL A 27 16.68 -9.57 -13.34
C VAL A 27 17.59 -10.77 -13.22
N ASP A 28 18.12 -10.98 -12.02
CA ASP A 28 19.11 -12.00 -11.70
C ASP A 28 18.51 -13.05 -10.77
N ASN A 29 18.32 -14.25 -11.32
CA ASN A 29 17.85 -15.43 -10.62
C ASN A 29 18.98 -16.39 -10.23
N ILE A 30 20.25 -16.01 -10.35
CA ILE A 30 21.39 -16.90 -10.09
C ILE A 30 22.08 -16.49 -8.78
N SER A 31 22.33 -15.20 -8.57
CA SER A 31 23.16 -14.70 -7.46
C SER A 31 22.60 -14.98 -6.06
N CYS A 32 21.27 -15.08 -5.92
CA CYS A 32 20.60 -15.41 -4.65
C CYS A 32 19.88 -16.75 -4.78
N ARG A 33 20.02 -17.68 -3.82
CA ARG A 33 19.33 -18.98 -3.87
C ARG A 33 17.82 -18.88 -3.57
N HIS A 34 17.44 -17.94 -2.71
CA HIS A 34 16.09 -17.87 -2.13
C HIS A 34 15.22 -16.76 -2.73
N CYS A 35 15.79 -15.88 -3.55
CA CYS A 35 15.14 -14.67 -4.02
C CYS A 35 15.56 -14.30 -5.44
N THR A 36 14.72 -13.54 -6.13
CA THR A 36 15.03 -12.90 -7.41
C THR A 36 15.62 -11.54 -7.14
N VAL A 37 16.74 -11.20 -7.78
CA VAL A 37 17.40 -9.89 -7.59
C VAL A 37 17.09 -9.00 -8.79
N VAL A 38 16.40 -7.89 -8.56
CA VAL A 38 16.14 -6.87 -9.58
C VAL A 38 17.10 -5.71 -9.35
N LYS A 39 17.92 -5.40 -10.36
CA LYS A 39 18.87 -4.27 -10.33
C LYS A 39 18.43 -3.22 -11.34
N ILE A 40 18.44 -1.96 -10.93
CA ILE A 40 17.98 -0.84 -11.74
C ILE A 40 19.06 0.23 -11.73
N ASP A 41 19.60 0.51 -12.90
CA ASP A 41 20.60 1.54 -13.13
C ASP A 41 20.01 2.61 -14.06
N SER A 42 19.87 3.83 -13.60
CA SER A 42 19.32 4.93 -14.40
C SER A 42 19.80 6.30 -13.95
N VAL A 43 19.45 7.34 -14.70
CA VAL A 43 19.61 8.73 -14.25
C VAL A 43 18.57 9.02 -13.17
N ASN A 44 19.01 9.61 -12.05
CA ASN A 44 18.11 9.96 -10.95
C ASN A 44 17.10 11.01 -11.40
N LYS A 45 15.81 10.70 -11.20
CA LYS A 45 14.69 11.60 -11.46
C LYS A 45 13.84 11.71 -10.19
N PRO A 46 13.27 12.88 -9.89
CA PRO A 46 12.34 13.01 -8.77
C PRO A 46 11.22 11.97 -8.86
N GLY A 47 11.03 11.19 -7.80
CA GLY A 47 9.94 10.20 -7.69
C GLY A 47 10.25 8.81 -8.27
N ILE A 48 11.42 8.56 -8.88
CA ILE A 48 11.73 7.26 -9.51
C ILE A 48 11.68 6.08 -8.53
N LEU A 49 12.14 6.26 -7.28
CA LEU A 49 12.04 5.22 -6.25
C LEU A 49 10.59 4.81 -5.99
N LEU A 50 9.69 5.78 -5.91
CA LEU A 50 8.27 5.52 -5.69
C LEU A 50 7.67 4.76 -6.89
N GLU A 51 8.00 5.15 -8.12
CA GLU A 51 7.55 4.48 -9.35
C GLU A 51 8.01 3.00 -9.37
N VAL A 52 9.27 2.74 -9.05
CA VAL A 52 9.83 1.39 -8.96
C VAL A 52 9.09 0.57 -7.91
N VAL A 53 8.96 1.10 -6.69
CA VAL A 53 8.33 0.38 -5.57
C VAL A 53 6.84 0.18 -5.84
N GLN A 54 6.17 1.11 -6.52
CA GLN A 54 4.80 0.96 -7.02
C GLN A 54 4.69 -0.23 -7.97
N ILE A 55 5.52 -0.31 -9.02
CA ILE A 55 5.47 -1.39 -10.00
C ILE A 55 5.72 -2.76 -9.34
N LEU A 56 6.72 -2.86 -8.46
CA LEU A 56 7.00 -4.11 -7.74
C LEU A 56 5.83 -4.52 -6.81
N THR A 57 5.17 -3.53 -6.21
CA THR A 57 4.00 -3.73 -5.34
C THR A 57 2.75 -4.14 -6.11
N ASP A 58 2.55 -3.58 -7.31
CA ASP A 58 1.42 -3.90 -8.19
C ASP A 58 1.53 -5.31 -8.78
N LEU A 59 2.76 -5.83 -8.88
CA LEU A 59 3.05 -7.22 -9.21
C LEU A 59 2.97 -8.17 -8.01
N ASP A 60 2.51 -7.67 -6.85
CA ASP A 60 2.36 -8.42 -5.60
C ASP A 60 3.67 -9.06 -5.10
N PHE A 61 4.82 -8.47 -5.44
CA PHE A 61 6.10 -8.94 -4.94
C PHE A 61 6.37 -8.45 -3.52
N THR A 62 7.02 -9.32 -2.75
CA THR A 62 7.51 -8.99 -1.42
C THR A 62 8.99 -8.63 -1.50
N ILE A 63 9.33 -7.41 -1.08
CA ILE A 63 10.72 -6.94 -1.00
C ILE A 63 11.28 -7.38 0.36
N THR A 64 12.19 -8.34 0.34
CA THR A 64 12.83 -8.89 1.55
C THR A 64 14.10 -8.14 1.92
N LYS A 65 14.77 -7.56 0.93
CA LYS A 65 15.98 -6.78 1.12
C LYS A 65 16.13 -5.78 -0.01
N ALA A 66 16.53 -4.55 0.29
CA ALA A 66 16.82 -3.58 -0.76
C ALA A 66 17.94 -2.63 -0.36
N TYR A 67 18.69 -2.21 -1.38
CA TYR A 67 19.76 -1.22 -1.27
C TYR A 67 19.48 -0.13 -2.27
N ILE A 68 19.30 1.08 -1.77
CA ILE A 68 18.92 2.25 -2.56
C ILE A 68 20.09 3.23 -2.55
N SER A 69 20.47 3.72 -3.73
CA SER A 69 21.53 4.72 -3.87
C SER A 69 21.23 5.66 -5.02
N SER A 70 20.88 6.90 -4.65
CA SER A 70 20.45 7.97 -5.55
C SER A 70 21.45 9.15 -5.63
N ASP A 71 22.70 8.91 -5.22
CA ASP A 71 23.75 9.93 -5.14
C ASP A 71 24.31 10.35 -6.51
N GLY A 72 24.76 11.60 -6.60
CA GLY A 72 25.53 12.08 -7.75
C GLY A 72 24.76 12.11 -9.08
N GLY A 73 23.43 12.16 -9.03
CA GLY A 73 22.55 12.16 -10.21
C GLY A 73 22.27 10.77 -10.79
N TRP A 74 22.70 9.72 -10.10
CA TRP A 74 22.51 8.32 -10.49
C TRP A 74 21.46 7.67 -9.61
N PHE A 75 20.75 6.68 -10.15
CA PHE A 75 19.81 5.84 -9.43
C PHE A 75 20.24 4.39 -9.65
N MET A 76 20.85 3.81 -8.61
CA MET A 76 21.45 2.47 -8.62
C MET A 76 20.88 1.66 -7.47
N ASP A 77 19.78 0.97 -7.77
CA ASP A 77 18.98 0.31 -6.76
C ASP A 77 18.94 -1.20 -6.98
N VAL A 78 18.97 -1.95 -5.88
CA VAL A 78 18.94 -3.41 -5.87
C VAL A 78 17.83 -3.88 -4.96
N PHE A 79 16.89 -4.64 -5.50
CA PHE A 79 15.75 -5.21 -4.78
C PHE A 79 15.84 -6.74 -4.79
N HIS A 80 15.71 -7.36 -3.63
CA HIS A 80 15.57 -8.79 -3.46
C HIS A 80 14.10 -9.10 -3.26
N VAL A 81 13.49 -9.67 -4.29
CA VAL A 81 12.04 -9.88 -4.38
C VAL A 81 11.71 -11.37 -4.39
N THR A 82 10.56 -11.68 -3.80
CA THR A 82 9.90 -12.99 -3.88
C THR A 82 8.43 -12.79 -4.26
N ASP A 83 7.78 -13.84 -4.72
CA ASP A 83 6.32 -13.86 -4.79
C ASP A 83 5.68 -13.88 -3.38
N GLN A 84 4.34 -13.89 -3.32
CA GLN A 84 3.57 -13.97 -2.07
C GLN A 84 3.80 -15.27 -1.29
N GLN A 85 4.36 -16.30 -1.90
CA GLN A 85 4.66 -17.61 -1.30
C GLN A 85 6.13 -17.72 -0.85
N GLY A 86 6.91 -16.65 -1.00
CA GLY A 86 8.34 -16.61 -0.65
C GLY A 86 9.22 -17.35 -1.67
N LYS A 87 8.75 -17.55 -2.91
CA LYS A 87 9.48 -18.20 -3.98
C LYS A 87 10.07 -17.18 -4.95
N LYS A 88 11.05 -17.63 -5.75
CA LYS A 88 11.66 -16.83 -6.80
C LYS A 88 10.68 -16.62 -7.94
N ILE A 89 10.80 -15.49 -8.61
CA ILE A 89 10.04 -15.16 -9.81
C ILE A 89 10.73 -15.86 -10.98
N THR A 90 10.22 -17.02 -11.39
CA THR A 90 10.79 -17.81 -12.49
C THR A 90 10.01 -17.70 -13.80
N ASP A 91 8.83 -17.09 -13.77
CA ASP A 91 8.01 -16.91 -14.97
C ASP A 91 8.62 -15.87 -15.91
N GLY A 92 9.00 -16.30 -17.12
CA GLY A 92 9.64 -15.45 -18.11
C GLY A 92 8.79 -14.27 -18.55
N ARG A 93 7.46 -14.42 -18.62
CA ARG A 93 6.56 -13.30 -19.00
C ARG A 93 6.57 -12.20 -17.95
N THR A 94 6.58 -12.58 -16.68
CA THR A 94 6.69 -11.66 -15.56
C THR A 94 8.04 -10.95 -15.55
N VAL A 95 9.14 -11.68 -15.80
CA VAL A 95 10.48 -11.10 -15.91
C VAL A 95 10.57 -10.09 -17.07
N ASP A 96 10.11 -10.48 -18.26
CA ASP A 96 10.06 -9.60 -19.44
C ASP A 96 9.22 -8.35 -19.18
N TYR A 97 8.13 -8.49 -18.41
CA TYR A 97 7.28 -7.38 -18.01
C TYR A 97 8.03 -6.40 -17.10
N ILE A 98 8.75 -6.88 -16.09
CA ILE A 98 9.54 -6.04 -15.17
C ILE A 98 10.56 -5.22 -15.97
N GLU A 99 11.31 -5.88 -16.85
CA GLU A 99 12.32 -5.22 -17.69
C GLU A 99 11.71 -4.18 -18.62
N ARG A 100 10.49 -4.42 -19.13
CA ARG A 100 9.79 -3.47 -19.98
C ARG A 100 9.19 -2.29 -19.20
N ALA A 101 8.58 -2.56 -18.05
CA ALA A 101 7.89 -1.57 -17.23
C ALA A 101 8.87 -0.59 -16.57
N LEU A 102 9.96 -1.10 -16.03
CA LEU A 102 11.01 -0.30 -15.39
C LEU A 102 12.08 0.18 -16.38
N GLY A 103 12.07 -0.36 -17.60
CA GLY A 103 13.06 -0.07 -18.63
C GLY A 103 12.67 1.09 -19.56
N PRO A 104 13.42 1.25 -20.66
CA PRO A 104 13.32 2.38 -21.60
C PRO A 104 11.92 2.66 -22.12
N LYS A 105 11.11 1.60 -22.26
CA LYS A 105 9.81 1.62 -22.92
C LYS A 105 8.66 2.00 -21.96
N GLY A 106 8.87 1.96 -20.64
CA GLY A 106 7.87 2.39 -19.65
C GLY A 106 7.69 3.91 -19.64
N HIS A 107 8.78 4.66 -19.77
CA HIS A 107 8.76 6.13 -19.67
C HIS A 107 8.25 6.88 -20.92
N ALA A 108 7.91 6.19 -22.01
CA ALA A 108 7.37 6.83 -23.22
C ALA A 108 5.87 7.14 -23.13
N ALA A 109 5.16 6.65 -22.09
CA ALA A 109 3.70 6.65 -22.04
C ALA A 109 3.06 7.57 -20.99
N ASP A 110 3.80 8.12 -20.01
CA ASP A 110 3.18 8.85 -18.90
C ASP A 110 3.73 10.27 -18.72
N GLY A 111 3.15 11.20 -19.47
CA GLY A 111 3.31 12.63 -19.23
C GLY A 111 2.51 13.06 -18.01
N MET A 112 3.19 13.13 -16.86
CA MET A 112 2.93 13.98 -15.69
C MET A 112 1.50 14.60 -15.62
N LYS A 113 0.53 13.87 -15.06
CA LYS A 113 -0.72 14.48 -14.59
C LYS A 113 -0.63 14.72 -13.08
N ASN A 114 -0.15 15.90 -12.72
CA ASN A 114 -0.29 16.44 -11.36
C ASN A 114 -1.78 16.66 -11.05
N CYS A 115 -2.32 15.99 -10.03
CA CYS A 115 -3.66 16.27 -9.52
C CYS A 115 -3.59 17.30 -8.38
N PRO A 116 -4.14 18.52 -8.54
CA PRO A 116 -4.26 19.47 -7.44
C PRO A 116 -5.43 19.09 -6.52
N GLY A 117 -5.27 19.40 -5.24
CA GLY A 117 -6.11 18.88 -4.16
C GLY A 117 -7.55 19.45 -4.03
N LYS A 118 -8.27 18.75 -3.15
CA LYS A 118 -9.48 19.15 -2.40
C LYS A 118 -10.79 19.38 -3.19
N ARG A 119 -11.52 18.29 -3.42
CA ARG A 119 -12.99 18.08 -3.24
C ARG A 119 -13.37 16.73 -3.86
N VAL A 120 -14.55 16.20 -3.51
CA VAL A 120 -15.14 14.99 -4.12
C VAL A 120 -15.01 15.09 -5.63
N GLY A 121 -14.14 14.27 -6.20
CA GLY A 121 -13.79 14.28 -7.62
C GLY A 121 -14.24 12.98 -8.25
N VAL A 122 -15.01 13.07 -9.31
CA VAL A 122 -15.27 11.95 -10.21
C VAL A 122 -14.19 12.00 -11.29
N HIS A 123 -13.28 11.04 -11.28
CA HIS A 123 -12.25 10.91 -12.30
C HIS A 123 -12.58 9.69 -13.18
N SER A 124 -12.70 9.90 -14.49
CA SER A 124 -12.86 8.81 -15.44
C SER A 124 -11.47 8.27 -15.82
N VAL A 125 -11.19 7.03 -15.44
CA VAL A 125 -10.00 6.28 -15.87
C VAL A 125 -10.52 5.04 -16.60
N GLY A 126 -10.65 5.15 -17.93
CA GLY A 126 -11.28 4.13 -18.77
C GLY A 126 -12.81 4.09 -18.65
N ASN A 127 -13.42 2.92 -18.89
CA ASN A 127 -14.88 2.69 -18.85
C ASN A 127 -15.49 2.63 -17.43
N HIS A 128 -14.80 3.14 -16.41
CA HIS A 128 -15.26 3.10 -15.03
C HIS A 128 -15.28 4.51 -14.45
N THR A 129 -16.36 4.85 -13.77
CA THR A 129 -16.48 6.06 -12.95
C THR A 129 -15.90 5.76 -11.57
N ALA A 130 -14.86 6.49 -11.16
CA ALA A 130 -14.31 6.39 -9.82
C ALA A 130 -14.96 7.45 -8.89
N ILE A 131 -15.41 7.02 -7.72
CA ILE A 131 -15.95 7.88 -6.66
C ILE A 131 -14.99 7.81 -5.47
N GLU A 132 -14.43 8.96 -5.09
CA GLU A 132 -13.54 9.09 -3.93
C GLU A 132 -14.26 9.76 -2.76
N LEU A 133 -14.23 9.11 -1.59
CA LEU A 133 -14.84 9.59 -0.36
C LEU A 133 -13.79 9.64 0.75
N VAL A 134 -13.70 10.78 1.44
CA VAL A 134 -12.84 10.95 2.61
C VAL A 134 -13.60 11.69 3.70
N GLY A 135 -13.41 11.30 4.96
CA GLY A 135 -14.02 12.01 6.08
C GLY A 135 -13.89 11.30 7.41
N ARG A 136 -14.73 11.70 8.37
CA ARG A 136 -14.78 11.06 9.69
C ARG A 136 -15.55 9.74 9.63
N ASP A 137 -14.91 8.71 10.13
CA ASP A 137 -15.47 7.37 10.25
C ASP A 137 -16.35 7.24 11.50
N ARG A 138 -17.39 6.41 11.39
CA ARG A 138 -18.25 5.97 12.49
C ARG A 138 -18.74 4.54 12.21
N PRO A 139 -19.02 3.74 13.25
CA PRO A 139 -19.63 2.43 13.06
C PRO A 139 -20.87 2.50 12.18
N GLY A 140 -20.93 1.67 11.14
CA GLY A 140 -22.04 1.62 10.20
C GLY A 140 -21.98 2.58 9.01
N LEU A 141 -21.01 3.51 8.95
CA LEU A 141 -20.89 4.47 7.84
C LEU A 141 -20.77 3.78 6.48
N LEU A 142 -19.94 2.74 6.36
CA LEU A 142 -19.81 2.00 5.10
C LEU A 142 -21.13 1.36 4.66
N SER A 143 -21.96 0.92 5.60
CA SER A 143 -23.30 0.38 5.31
C SER A 143 -24.29 1.45 4.86
N GLU A 144 -24.17 2.67 5.37
CA GLU A 144 -24.97 3.81 4.89
C GLU A 144 -24.55 4.23 3.47
N ILE A 145 -23.23 4.30 3.21
CA ILE A 145 -22.70 4.62 1.89
C ILE A 145 -23.15 3.58 0.86
N SER A 146 -22.98 2.29 1.17
CA SER A 146 -23.37 1.20 0.27
C SER A 146 -24.87 1.13 0.03
N ALA A 147 -25.70 1.49 1.02
CA ALA A 147 -27.15 1.60 0.86
C ALA A 147 -27.53 2.71 -0.14
N VAL A 148 -26.94 3.90 -0.01
CA VAL A 148 -27.17 5.00 -0.96
C VAL A 148 -26.78 4.61 -2.38
N LEU A 149 -25.64 3.91 -2.55
CA LEU A 149 -25.23 3.43 -3.87
C LEU A 149 -26.23 2.41 -4.44
N ALA A 150 -26.72 1.49 -3.62
CA ALA A 150 -27.71 0.50 -4.03
C ALA A 150 -29.06 1.16 -4.42
N ASP A 151 -29.51 2.15 -3.66
CA ASP A 151 -30.76 2.90 -3.95
C ASP A 151 -30.66 3.65 -5.28
N LEU A 152 -29.48 4.17 -5.60
CA LEU A 152 -29.16 4.81 -6.88
C LEU A 152 -28.88 3.81 -8.02
N GLN A 153 -29.04 2.51 -7.77
CA GLN A 153 -28.79 1.43 -8.73
C GLN A 153 -27.32 1.34 -9.22
N PHE A 154 -26.38 1.84 -8.42
CA PHE A 154 -24.96 1.69 -8.71
C PHE A 154 -24.48 0.28 -8.35
N ASN A 155 -24.00 -0.47 -9.35
CA ASN A 155 -23.27 -1.71 -9.11
C ASN A 155 -21.77 -1.42 -8.91
N VAL A 156 -21.27 -1.75 -7.72
CA VAL A 156 -19.86 -1.53 -7.37
C VAL A 156 -19.01 -2.64 -7.98
N ALA A 157 -18.24 -2.30 -9.02
CA ALA A 157 -17.34 -3.21 -9.73
C ALA A 157 -16.11 -3.59 -8.90
N ALA A 158 -15.59 -2.58 -8.21
CA ALA A 158 -14.43 -2.68 -7.36
C ALA A 158 -14.49 -1.57 -6.32
N ALA A 159 -13.94 -1.80 -5.14
CA ALA A 159 -13.81 -0.77 -4.13
C ALA A 159 -12.73 -1.09 -3.12
N GLU A 160 -12.02 -0.06 -2.67
CA GLU A 160 -11.08 -0.15 -1.56
C GLU A 160 -11.48 0.85 -0.48
N VAL A 161 -11.54 0.40 0.77
CA VAL A 161 -11.96 1.19 1.93
C VAL A 161 -10.94 1.03 3.03
N TRP A 162 -10.35 2.12 3.51
CA TRP A 162 -9.41 2.14 4.62
C TRP A 162 -9.90 3.04 5.75
N THR A 163 -9.75 2.60 6.99
CA THR A 163 -10.05 3.41 8.17
C THR A 163 -8.85 3.48 9.11
N HIS A 164 -8.55 4.69 9.60
CA HIS A 164 -7.49 4.91 10.57
C HIS A 164 -7.82 6.14 11.42
N ASN A 165 -7.59 6.10 12.74
CA ASN A 165 -7.84 7.22 13.66
C ASN A 165 -9.20 7.94 13.47
N ARG A 166 -10.28 7.16 13.35
CA ARG A 166 -11.65 7.65 13.09
C ARG A 166 -11.78 8.44 11.78
N ARG A 167 -10.88 8.21 10.82
CA ARG A 167 -10.97 8.69 9.44
C ARG A 167 -11.24 7.51 8.53
N ILE A 168 -11.97 7.76 7.45
CA ILE A 168 -12.24 6.83 6.37
C ILE A 168 -11.75 7.45 5.07
N ALA A 169 -11.12 6.63 4.23
CA ALA A 169 -10.88 6.91 2.83
C ALA A 169 -11.40 5.73 2.01
N CYS A 170 -12.12 6.03 0.93
CA CYS A 170 -12.74 5.02 0.09
C CYS A 170 -12.64 5.44 -1.37
N VAL A 171 -12.28 4.50 -2.23
CA VAL A 171 -12.33 4.63 -3.69
C VAL A 171 -13.25 3.53 -4.21
N LEU A 172 -14.33 3.92 -4.88
CA LEU A 172 -15.34 3.03 -5.43
C LEU A 172 -15.32 3.14 -6.96
N TYR A 173 -15.47 2.03 -7.65
CA TYR A 173 -15.57 1.97 -9.11
C TYR A 173 -16.90 1.39 -9.53
N GLU A 174 -17.56 2.05 -10.48
CA GLU A 174 -18.83 1.61 -11.02
C GLU A 174 -18.65 0.83 -12.33
N GLN A 175 -19.44 -0.23 -12.54
CA GLN A 175 -19.62 -0.80 -13.88
C GLN A 175 -20.57 0.10 -14.69
N LEU A 176 -20.03 0.87 -15.65
CA LEU A 176 -20.84 1.60 -16.64
C LEU A 176 -21.50 0.64 -17.65
N LYS A 177 -22.37 -0.27 -17.20
CA LYS A 177 -23.20 -1.10 -18.08
C LYS A 177 -24.55 -0.44 -18.41
N HIS A 178 -24.96 0.60 -17.69
CA HIS A 178 -26.31 1.15 -17.79
C HIS A 178 -26.42 2.61 -18.28
N ILE A 179 -25.33 3.34 -18.51
CA ILE A 179 -25.40 4.75 -18.95
C ILE A 179 -25.27 4.90 -20.48
N LEU A 180 -24.70 3.92 -21.19
CA LEU A 180 -24.60 3.91 -22.65
C LEU A 180 -25.53 2.88 -23.28
N ARG A 181 -26.83 2.95 -22.99
CA ARG A 181 -27.84 2.32 -23.84
C ARG A 181 -28.35 3.35 -24.85
N GLY A 182 -27.46 3.71 -25.76
CA GLY A 182 -27.73 4.62 -26.87
C GLY A 182 -27.06 4.10 -28.14
N SER A 183 -27.89 3.57 -29.04
CA SER A 183 -27.60 3.15 -30.42
C SER A 183 -26.90 1.80 -30.61
N GLU A 184 -27.42 1.09 -31.61
CA GLU A 184 -27.24 -0.32 -31.94
C GLU A 184 -25.90 -0.64 -32.63
N ASP A 185 -25.62 -1.96 -32.63
CA ASP A 185 -24.80 -2.71 -33.59
C ASP A 185 -23.27 -2.56 -33.52
N ASP A 186 -22.59 -3.51 -32.84
CA ASP A 186 -21.56 -4.36 -33.48
C ASP A 186 -21.22 -5.56 -32.56
N ASP A 187 -21.61 -6.76 -33.00
CA ASP A 187 -21.25 -8.05 -32.40
C ASP A 187 -19.78 -8.36 -32.71
N LYS A 188 -18.86 -7.76 -31.94
CA LYS A 188 -17.47 -8.25 -31.85
C LYS A 188 -17.03 -8.29 -30.40
N VAL A 189 -17.07 -9.51 -29.87
CA VAL A 189 -16.52 -9.98 -28.59
C VAL A 189 -15.19 -9.28 -28.28
N ALA A 190 -15.27 -8.17 -27.54
CA ALA A 190 -14.13 -7.53 -26.92
C ALA A 190 -13.74 -8.40 -25.72
N ARG A 191 -12.66 -9.16 -25.86
CA ARG A 191 -12.00 -9.79 -24.71
C ARG A 191 -11.63 -8.67 -23.73
N THR A 192 -12.25 -8.69 -22.55
CA THR A 192 -11.91 -7.82 -21.42
C THR A 192 -10.49 -8.15 -20.94
N SER A 193 -9.49 -7.50 -21.50
CA SER A 193 -8.18 -7.40 -20.85
C SER A 193 -8.33 -6.44 -19.69
N PHE A 194 -8.03 -6.89 -18.47
CA PHE A 194 -7.95 -6.07 -17.28
C PHE A 194 -7.10 -4.83 -17.57
N SER A 195 -7.76 -3.67 -17.67
CA SER A 195 -7.10 -2.39 -17.88
C SER A 195 -6.28 -2.08 -16.63
N MET A 196 -5.02 -1.70 -16.84
CA MET A 196 -4.07 -1.16 -15.87
C MET A 196 -4.52 0.17 -15.21
N GLY A 197 -5.82 0.45 -15.14
CA GLY A 197 -6.40 1.69 -14.61
C GLY A 197 -6.58 1.72 -13.08
N PHE A 198 -6.29 0.62 -12.38
CA PHE A 198 -6.43 0.51 -10.92
C PHE A 198 -5.11 0.69 -10.14
N THR A 199 -3.98 0.87 -10.85
CA THR A 199 -2.60 0.66 -10.35
C THR A 199 -2.20 1.53 -9.17
N HIS A 200 -2.94 2.60 -8.85
CA HIS A 200 -2.57 3.48 -7.75
C HIS A 200 -3.68 3.72 -6.73
N THR A 201 -4.67 2.83 -6.63
CA THR A 201 -5.73 2.96 -5.60
C THR A 201 -5.14 2.99 -4.19
N ASP A 202 -4.16 2.12 -3.93
CA ASP A 202 -3.39 2.07 -2.68
C ASP A 202 -2.66 3.39 -2.39
N ARG A 203 -1.96 3.96 -3.38
CA ARG A 203 -1.29 5.26 -3.28
C ARG A 203 -2.30 6.39 -3.06
N ARG A 204 -3.45 6.33 -3.73
CA ARG A 204 -4.50 7.36 -3.63
C ARG A 204 -5.12 7.38 -2.24
N LEU A 205 -5.43 6.22 -1.68
CA LEU A 205 -5.92 6.09 -0.31
C LEU A 205 -4.90 6.64 0.71
N HIS A 206 -3.62 6.38 0.48
CA HIS A 206 -2.53 6.94 1.27
C HIS A 206 -2.57 8.48 1.29
N GLN A 207 -2.67 9.09 0.11
CA GLN A 207 -2.77 10.54 -0.05
C GLN A 207 -4.03 11.13 0.58
N MET A 208 -5.18 10.46 0.43
CA MET A 208 -6.45 10.90 0.99
C MET A 208 -6.41 10.94 2.52
N LEU A 209 -5.92 9.88 3.16
CA LEU A 209 -5.80 9.81 4.62
C LEU A 209 -4.76 10.81 5.16
N PHE A 210 -3.62 10.93 4.50
CA PHE A 210 -2.62 11.93 4.84
C PHE A 210 -3.16 13.36 4.74
N ALA A 211 -3.90 13.68 3.67
CA ALA A 211 -4.52 14.98 3.47
C ALA A 211 -5.62 15.30 4.51
N ASP A 212 -6.33 14.27 5.01
CA ASP A 212 -7.30 14.38 6.11
C ASP A 212 -6.63 14.36 7.51
N ARG A 213 -5.29 14.27 7.56
CA ARG A 213 -4.48 14.35 8.78
C ARG A 213 -4.83 13.25 9.78
N ASP A 214 -4.99 12.03 9.29
CA ASP A 214 -5.21 10.86 10.14
C ASP A 214 -4.10 10.61 11.18
N TYR A 215 -2.88 11.10 10.92
CA TYR A 215 -1.74 11.05 11.83
C TYR A 215 -1.83 12.02 13.03
N GLU A 216 -2.79 12.94 13.06
CA GLU A 216 -2.98 13.93 14.15
C GLU A 216 -3.89 13.41 15.29
N GLY A 217 -4.10 12.09 15.41
CA GLY A 217 -4.96 11.46 16.41
C GLY A 217 -4.77 12.05 17.83
N SER A 218 -5.87 12.47 18.46
CA SER A 218 -5.86 13.29 19.69
C SER A 218 -5.17 12.58 20.85
N GLY A 219 -4.34 13.30 21.61
CA GLY A 219 -3.77 12.90 22.91
C GLY A 219 -4.78 12.70 24.04
N VAL A 220 -5.97 12.16 23.75
CA VAL A 220 -6.97 11.72 24.71
C VAL A 220 -6.93 10.20 24.73
N THR A 221 -6.17 9.68 25.69
CA THR A 221 -6.29 8.36 26.33
C THR A 221 -7.59 7.62 26.02
N SER A 222 -7.57 6.85 24.94
CA SER A 222 -8.42 5.68 24.66
C SER A 222 -7.82 4.98 23.44
N GLU A 223 -6.50 4.82 23.44
CA GLU A 223 -5.86 3.93 22.48
C GLU A 223 -6.19 2.52 22.93
N VAL A 224 -6.82 1.78 22.03
CA VAL A 224 -6.85 0.32 22.08
C VAL A 224 -5.38 -0.08 22.25
N ASP A 225 -5.01 -0.59 23.41
CA ASP A 225 -3.67 -1.08 23.71
C ASP A 225 -3.29 -2.07 22.62
N TYR A 226 -2.55 -1.61 21.61
CA TYR A 226 -1.84 -2.50 20.73
C TYR A 226 -0.90 -3.29 21.64
N PRO A 227 -0.85 -4.63 21.55
CA PRO A 227 0.13 -5.37 22.31
C PRO A 227 1.51 -4.76 22.03
N SER A 228 2.30 -4.52 23.07
CA SER A 228 3.59 -3.81 22.99
C SER A 228 4.55 -4.38 21.92
N SER A 229 4.34 -5.63 21.50
CA SER A 229 5.08 -6.29 20.42
C SER A 229 4.84 -5.75 18.99
N PHE A 230 3.85 -4.89 18.77
CA PHE A 230 3.46 -4.42 17.42
C PHE A 230 3.66 -2.92 17.17
N LYS A 231 4.05 -2.16 18.19
CA LYS A 231 4.26 -0.73 18.01
C LYS A 231 5.48 -0.52 17.10
N PRO A 232 5.33 0.10 15.92
CA PRO A 232 6.47 0.45 15.10
C PRO A 232 7.37 1.38 15.90
N LYS A 233 8.67 1.07 15.93
CA LYS A 233 9.67 1.95 16.50
C LYS A 233 10.25 2.78 15.36
N VAL A 234 9.93 4.06 15.33
CA VAL A 234 10.45 5.01 14.35
C VAL A 234 11.33 6.02 15.06
N THR A 235 12.58 6.19 14.60
CA THR A 235 13.49 7.23 15.09
C THR A 235 13.98 8.09 13.93
N VAL A 236 14.32 9.34 14.23
CA VAL A 236 14.85 10.29 13.25
C VAL A 236 16.12 10.92 13.83
N ASP A 237 17.25 10.53 13.28
CA ASP A 237 18.58 10.93 13.74
C ASP A 237 19.28 11.82 12.69
N ARG A 238 20.22 12.65 13.13
CA ARG A 238 21.01 13.50 12.22
C ARG A 238 22.30 12.79 11.87
N CYS A 239 22.61 12.70 10.58
CA CYS A 239 23.92 12.26 10.09
C CYS A 239 24.74 13.49 9.69
N GLU A 240 25.63 13.92 10.58
CA GLU A 240 26.42 15.16 10.42
C GLU A 240 27.41 15.10 9.25
N GLU A 241 28.02 13.94 9.00
CA GLU A 241 29.08 13.78 7.99
C GLU A 241 28.60 13.99 6.55
N LYS A 242 27.33 13.70 6.27
CA LYS A 242 26.76 13.74 4.91
C LYS A 242 25.57 14.68 4.76
N GLY A 243 25.19 15.41 5.82
CA GLY A 243 24.03 16.31 5.79
C GLY A 243 22.73 15.59 5.44
N TYR A 244 22.51 14.40 6.01
CA TYR A 244 21.28 13.63 5.85
C TYR A 244 20.54 13.55 7.19
N SER A 245 19.22 13.39 7.13
CA SER A 245 18.46 12.85 8.25
C SER A 245 18.23 11.36 8.03
N VAL A 246 18.41 10.56 9.06
CA VAL A 246 18.27 9.10 9.00
C VAL A 246 16.99 8.74 9.72
N VAL A 247 16.06 8.17 8.96
CA VAL A 247 14.82 7.61 9.50
C VAL A 247 15.02 6.11 9.65
N SER A 248 14.92 5.62 10.88
CA SER A 248 15.03 4.19 11.18
C SER A 248 13.68 3.66 11.60
N VAL A 249 13.20 2.62 10.91
CA VAL A 249 11.90 1.99 11.14
C VAL A 249 12.09 0.52 11.48
N GLN A 250 11.63 0.12 12.66
CA GLN A 250 11.61 -1.28 13.10
C GLN A 250 10.18 -1.68 13.48
N CYS A 251 9.63 -2.68 12.79
CA CYS A 251 8.26 -3.14 13.03
C CYS A 251 8.06 -4.59 12.53
N LYS A 252 6.85 -5.14 12.73
CA LYS A 252 6.47 -6.42 12.12
C LYS A 252 6.48 -6.28 10.60
N ASP A 253 7.17 -7.19 9.92
CA ASP A 253 7.24 -7.19 8.47
C ASP A 253 5.91 -7.59 7.85
N ARG A 254 5.65 -7.02 6.68
CA ARG A 254 4.47 -7.32 5.87
C ARG A 254 4.68 -6.87 4.43
N ALA A 255 3.89 -7.46 3.54
CA ALA A 255 3.77 -6.98 2.16
C ALA A 255 3.44 -5.47 2.14
N LYS A 256 4.02 -4.78 1.16
CA LYS A 256 3.87 -3.34 0.91
C LYS A 256 4.38 -2.41 2.03
N LEU A 257 5.16 -2.91 3.00
CA LEU A 257 5.72 -2.05 4.07
C LEU A 257 6.65 -0.96 3.51
N MET A 258 7.61 -1.33 2.66
CA MET A 258 8.50 -0.37 1.99
C MET A 258 7.71 0.63 1.16
N PHE A 259 6.68 0.18 0.45
CA PHE A 259 5.79 1.03 -0.33
C PHE A 259 5.12 2.10 0.54
N ASP A 260 4.56 1.73 1.69
CA ASP A 260 3.88 2.71 2.56
C ASP A 260 4.86 3.74 3.15
N ILE A 261 6.08 3.31 3.51
CA ILE A 261 7.12 4.20 4.03
C ILE A 261 7.60 5.17 2.95
N VAL A 262 8.01 4.67 1.77
CA VAL A 262 8.43 5.51 0.64
C VAL A 262 7.29 6.44 0.21
N CYS A 263 6.04 5.95 0.27
CA CYS A 263 4.89 6.77 -0.04
C CYS A 263 4.77 7.96 0.89
N THR A 264 4.88 7.71 2.20
CA THR A 264 4.81 8.72 3.26
C THR A 264 5.91 9.76 3.10
N LEU A 265 7.16 9.32 2.95
CA LEU A 265 8.29 10.23 2.79
C LEU A 265 8.10 11.13 1.55
N THR A 266 7.66 10.56 0.43
CA THR A 266 7.40 11.32 -0.80
C THR A 266 6.23 12.30 -0.63
N ASP A 267 5.12 11.90 -0.01
CA ASP A 267 3.95 12.76 0.24
C ASP A 267 4.30 13.92 1.20
N MET A 268 5.26 13.69 2.10
CA MET A 268 5.82 14.69 3.00
C MET A 268 6.92 15.55 2.36
N GLN A 269 7.19 15.40 1.06
CA GLN A 269 8.20 16.16 0.31
C GLN A 269 9.66 15.85 0.73
N TYR A 270 9.93 14.61 1.12
CA TYR A 270 11.28 14.11 1.33
C TYR A 270 11.76 13.26 0.17
N VAL A 271 13.05 13.42 -0.16
CA VAL A 271 13.77 12.63 -1.15
C VAL A 271 14.65 11.62 -0.41
N VAL A 272 14.53 10.35 -0.79
CA VAL A 272 15.39 9.26 -0.29
C VAL A 272 16.66 9.21 -1.14
N PHE A 273 17.81 9.42 -0.52
CA PHE A 273 19.12 9.33 -1.17
C PHE A 273 19.73 7.94 -1.02
N HIS A 274 19.64 7.40 0.19
CA HIS A 274 20.04 6.02 0.46
C HIS A 274 18.99 5.32 1.29
N ALA A 275 18.90 4.01 1.11
CA ALA A 275 18.14 3.20 2.03
C ALA A 275 18.71 1.78 2.12
N ASN A 276 18.56 1.20 3.29
CA ASN A 276 18.91 -0.18 3.58
C ASN A 276 17.67 -0.86 4.18
N ILE A 277 17.10 -1.79 3.44
CA ILE A 277 15.89 -2.52 3.82
C ILE A 277 16.31 -3.96 4.12
N SER A 278 15.87 -4.47 5.26
CA SER A 278 16.09 -5.87 5.64
C SER A 278 14.86 -6.46 6.33
N SER A 279 14.50 -7.66 5.94
CA SER A 279 13.52 -8.51 6.60
C SER A 279 14.22 -9.65 7.32
N ASN A 280 13.93 -9.83 8.60
CA ASN A 280 14.45 -10.91 9.44
C ASN A 280 13.30 -11.60 10.18
N GLY A 281 12.85 -12.73 9.64
CA GLY A 281 11.72 -13.48 10.17
C GLY A 281 10.43 -12.66 10.09
N PRO A 282 9.69 -12.48 11.19
CA PRO A 282 8.46 -11.69 11.19
C PRO A 282 8.71 -10.18 11.35
N TYR A 283 9.95 -9.70 11.40
CA TYR A 283 10.29 -8.29 11.64
C TYR A 283 11.08 -7.69 10.49
N ALA A 284 10.85 -6.41 10.22
CA ALA A 284 11.60 -5.62 9.26
C ALA A 284 12.36 -4.50 9.97
N SER A 285 13.57 -4.23 9.47
CA SER A 285 14.38 -3.07 9.83
C SER A 285 14.74 -2.32 8.56
N GLN A 286 14.35 -1.05 8.49
CA GLN A 286 14.54 -0.21 7.32
C GLN A 286 15.13 1.14 7.74
N GLU A 287 16.21 1.53 7.09
CA GLU A 287 16.89 2.81 7.32
C GLU A 287 16.83 3.63 6.04
N TYR A 288 16.39 4.88 6.14
CA TYR A 288 16.24 5.80 5.03
C TYR A 288 17.01 7.09 5.30
N PHE A 289 17.94 7.43 4.41
CA PHE A 289 18.68 8.68 4.41
C PHE A 289 17.93 9.66 3.53
N ILE A 290 17.36 10.68 4.16
CA ILE A 290 16.46 11.63 3.52
C ILE A 290 16.98 13.06 3.62
N ARG A 291 16.54 13.88 2.66
CA ARG A 291 16.52 15.34 2.74
C ARG A 291 15.16 15.85 2.31
N HIS A 292 14.78 17.03 2.76
CA HIS A 292 13.63 17.70 2.20
C HIS A 292 13.90 18.10 0.73
N MET A 293 12.86 18.31 -0.08
CA MET A 293 13.02 18.65 -1.51
C MET A 293 13.81 19.95 -1.75
N ASP A 294 13.88 20.84 -0.77
CA ASP A 294 14.73 22.04 -0.79
C ASP A 294 16.21 21.76 -0.45
N GLY A 295 16.55 20.52 -0.11
CA GLY A 295 17.90 20.08 0.27
C GLY A 295 18.21 20.20 1.75
N CYS A 296 17.28 20.67 2.60
CA CYS A 296 17.50 20.82 4.04
C CYS A 296 17.35 19.49 4.80
N THR A 297 18.01 19.41 5.96
CA THR A 297 17.85 18.32 6.94
C THR A 297 16.70 18.62 7.90
N LEU A 298 16.15 17.56 8.51
CA LEU A 298 15.10 17.65 9.52
C LEU A 298 15.70 18.07 10.86
N ASP A 299 15.83 19.38 11.05
CA ASP A 299 16.49 19.96 12.22
C ASP A 299 15.48 20.34 13.32
N ALA A 300 14.23 20.65 12.96
CA ALA A 300 13.20 21.05 13.90
C ALA A 300 12.54 19.84 14.58
N GLU A 301 12.45 19.85 15.91
CA GLU A 301 11.89 18.71 16.66
C GLU A 301 10.42 18.43 16.29
N GLY A 302 9.62 19.47 16.06
CA GLY A 302 8.24 19.31 15.60
C GLY A 302 8.11 18.69 14.21
N GLU A 303 9.09 18.90 13.33
CA GLU A 303 9.13 18.27 12.01
C GLU A 303 9.47 16.78 12.11
N LYS A 304 10.44 16.43 12.95
CA LYS A 304 10.77 15.02 13.27
C LYS A 304 9.57 14.29 13.86
N GLU A 305 8.92 14.90 14.85
CA GLU A 305 7.72 14.31 15.47
C GLU A 305 6.61 14.11 14.44
N ARG A 306 6.42 15.07 13.52
CA ARG A 306 5.45 14.93 12.42
C ARG A 306 5.81 13.76 11.50
N VAL A 307 7.08 13.58 11.14
CA VAL A 307 7.54 12.44 10.31
C VAL A 307 7.30 11.12 11.00
N ILE A 308 7.63 11.02 12.29
CA ILE A 308 7.35 9.84 13.11
C ILE A 308 5.86 9.52 13.08
N LYS A 309 4.98 10.47 13.43
CA LYS A 309 3.52 10.26 13.44
C LYS A 309 2.97 9.83 12.07
N CYS A 310 3.47 10.43 10.99
CA CYS A 310 3.03 10.08 9.63
C CYS A 310 3.44 8.66 9.25
N LEU A 311 4.65 8.23 9.60
CA LEU A 311 5.15 6.88 9.35
C LEU A 311 4.44 5.85 10.21
N GLU A 312 4.22 6.13 11.49
CA GLU A 312 3.45 5.25 12.37
C GLU A 312 2.02 5.08 11.83
N ALA A 313 1.36 6.18 11.46
CA ALA A 313 0.03 6.15 10.88
C ALA A 313 0.00 5.32 9.58
N SER A 314 0.91 5.55 8.63
CA SER A 314 0.92 4.79 7.37
C SER A 314 1.19 3.31 7.56
N ILE A 315 2.05 2.93 8.50
CA ILE A 315 2.27 1.53 8.87
C ILE A 315 0.96 0.94 9.41
N HIS A 316 0.30 1.64 10.33
CA HIS A 316 -0.94 1.19 10.96
C HIS A 316 -2.16 1.14 10.03
N ARG A 317 -2.23 1.94 8.96
CA ARG A 317 -3.33 1.92 7.97
C ARG A 317 -3.58 0.53 7.38
N ARG A 318 -2.52 -0.27 7.20
CA ARG A 318 -2.62 -1.63 6.64
C ARG A 318 -2.39 -2.76 7.63
N VAL A 319 -1.92 -2.46 8.85
CA VAL A 319 -1.83 -3.43 9.94
C VAL A 319 -3.25 -3.74 10.39
N SER A 320 -3.88 -4.65 9.65
CA SER A 320 -5.27 -5.04 9.81
C SER A 320 -5.32 -6.15 10.86
N GLU A 321 -5.02 -5.83 12.10
CA GLU A 321 -5.27 -6.76 13.19
C GLU A 321 -6.80 -6.94 13.31
N GLY A 322 -7.29 -8.16 13.16
CA GLY A 322 -8.72 -8.45 13.24
C GLY A 322 -9.09 -9.76 12.59
N LEU A 323 -10.39 -9.95 12.38
CA LEU A 323 -10.91 -11.09 11.65
C LEU A 323 -11.00 -10.72 10.17
N SER A 324 -10.40 -11.53 9.30
CA SER A 324 -10.58 -11.40 7.85
C SER A 324 -11.75 -12.28 7.42
N LEU A 325 -12.73 -11.67 6.78
CA LEU A 325 -13.90 -12.31 6.21
C LEU A 325 -13.81 -12.21 4.69
N GLU A 326 -13.70 -13.35 4.02
CA GLU A 326 -13.72 -13.41 2.55
C GLU A 326 -15.09 -13.95 2.15
N LEU A 327 -15.82 -13.17 1.35
CA LEU A 327 -17.15 -13.50 0.86
C LEU A 327 -17.11 -13.65 -0.65
N CYS A 328 -17.71 -14.74 -1.14
CA CYS A 328 -17.91 -14.95 -2.57
C CYS A 328 -19.40 -15.22 -2.85
N ALA A 329 -19.96 -14.44 -3.78
CA ALA A 329 -21.35 -14.55 -4.19
C ALA A 329 -21.52 -14.10 -5.65
N LYS A 330 -22.67 -14.43 -6.26
CA LYS A 330 -23.04 -13.83 -7.55
C LYS A 330 -23.20 -12.32 -7.39
N ASP A 331 -22.51 -11.56 -8.24
CA ASP A 331 -22.54 -10.10 -8.20
C ASP A 331 -23.93 -9.57 -8.59
N ARG A 332 -24.39 -8.56 -7.85
CA ARG A 332 -25.67 -7.88 -8.07
C ARG A 332 -25.68 -6.53 -7.38
N VAL A 333 -26.48 -5.61 -7.92
CA VAL A 333 -26.81 -4.35 -7.27
C VAL A 333 -27.35 -4.65 -5.86
N GLY A 334 -26.80 -3.95 -4.87
CA GLY A 334 -27.19 -4.11 -3.46
C GLY A 334 -26.44 -5.18 -2.68
N LEU A 335 -25.62 -6.04 -3.30
CA LEU A 335 -24.84 -7.06 -2.58
C LEU A 335 -23.94 -6.44 -1.49
N LEU A 336 -23.22 -5.37 -1.83
CA LEU A 336 -22.36 -4.68 -0.87
C LEU A 336 -23.19 -4.08 0.29
N SER A 337 -24.37 -3.54 -0.01
CA SER A 337 -25.30 -2.98 0.98
C SER A 337 -25.77 -4.07 1.96
N GLU A 338 -26.19 -5.22 1.43
CA GLU A 338 -26.60 -6.38 2.22
C GLU A 338 -25.48 -6.87 3.15
N VAL A 339 -24.28 -7.10 2.62
CA VAL A 339 -23.15 -7.62 3.41
C VAL A 339 -22.74 -6.63 4.50
N THR A 340 -22.57 -5.35 4.15
CA THR A 340 -22.15 -4.33 5.13
C THR A 340 -23.23 -4.06 6.18
N ARG A 341 -24.51 -4.24 5.84
CA ARG A 341 -25.62 -4.21 6.78
C ARG A 341 -25.56 -5.38 7.77
N ILE A 342 -25.35 -6.61 7.29
CA ILE A 342 -25.21 -7.80 8.16
C ILE A 342 -24.04 -7.61 9.14
N LEU A 343 -22.90 -7.11 8.66
CA LEU A 343 -21.74 -6.81 9.52
C LEU A 343 -22.11 -5.78 10.61
N ARG A 344 -22.79 -4.69 10.23
CA ARG A 344 -23.26 -3.67 11.18
C ARG A 344 -24.23 -4.23 12.22
N GLU A 345 -25.22 -5.02 11.79
CA GLU A 345 -26.24 -5.62 12.66
C GLU A 345 -25.63 -6.63 13.64
N ASN A 346 -24.55 -7.30 13.26
CA ASN A 346 -23.76 -8.17 14.14
C ASN A 346 -22.74 -7.41 15.01
N GLY A 347 -22.78 -6.07 15.02
CA GLY A 347 -21.91 -5.24 15.84
C GLY A 347 -20.45 -5.30 15.41
N LEU A 348 -20.20 -5.39 14.11
CA LEU A 348 -18.85 -5.38 13.53
C LEU A 348 -18.57 -4.05 12.84
N SER A 349 -17.37 -3.54 13.07
CA SER A 349 -16.83 -2.37 12.40
C SER A 349 -15.80 -2.80 11.36
N VAL A 350 -15.96 -2.30 10.14
CA VAL A 350 -15.06 -2.58 9.01
C VAL A 350 -13.87 -1.65 9.09
N ARG A 351 -12.68 -2.21 9.27
CA ARG A 351 -11.41 -1.45 9.32
C ARG A 351 -10.82 -1.27 7.94
N ARG A 352 -10.92 -2.31 7.12
CA ARG A 352 -10.52 -2.33 5.71
C ARG A 352 -11.50 -3.19 4.92
N ALA A 353 -11.80 -2.80 3.69
CA ALA A 353 -12.51 -3.64 2.74
C ALA A 353 -11.86 -3.56 1.36
N GLY A 354 -11.73 -4.70 0.70
CA GLY A 354 -11.42 -4.82 -0.73
C GLY A 354 -12.57 -5.55 -1.41
N ILE A 355 -13.14 -4.94 -2.44
CA ILE A 355 -14.30 -5.43 -3.18
C ILE A 355 -13.87 -5.53 -4.62
N SER A 356 -14.17 -6.66 -5.25
CA SER A 356 -13.82 -6.90 -6.65
C SER A 356 -14.83 -7.83 -7.29
N THR A 357 -15.23 -7.53 -8.53
CA THR A 357 -16.04 -8.43 -9.35
C THR A 357 -15.18 -9.07 -10.43
N ILE A 358 -15.13 -10.40 -10.45
CA ILE A 358 -14.46 -11.21 -11.46
C ILE A 358 -15.52 -12.01 -12.23
N GLY A 359 -15.77 -11.63 -13.48
CA GLY A 359 -16.84 -12.22 -14.28
C GLY A 359 -18.22 -11.88 -13.72
N GLU A 360 -18.97 -12.89 -13.28
CA GLU A 360 -20.26 -12.74 -12.59
C GLU A 360 -20.17 -12.90 -11.07
N GLU A 361 -18.98 -13.12 -10.51
CA GLU A 361 -18.77 -13.35 -9.09
C GLU A 361 -18.16 -12.12 -8.43
N ALA A 362 -18.75 -11.71 -7.30
CA ALA A 362 -18.19 -10.72 -6.41
C ALA A 362 -17.36 -11.42 -5.33
N VAL A 363 -16.11 -11.00 -5.20
CA VAL A 363 -15.16 -11.42 -4.17
C VAL A 363 -14.86 -10.23 -3.28
N ASN A 364 -15.35 -10.30 -2.05
CA ASN A 364 -15.23 -9.22 -1.07
C ASN A 364 -14.43 -9.68 0.14
N VAL A 365 -13.40 -8.91 0.51
CA VAL A 365 -12.57 -9.15 1.69
C VAL A 365 -12.80 -8.03 2.68
N PHE A 366 -13.23 -8.36 3.90
CA PHE A 366 -13.43 -7.41 4.98
C PHE A 366 -12.53 -7.75 6.16
N TYR A 367 -11.79 -6.76 6.64
CA TYR A 367 -11.06 -6.83 7.90
C TYR A 367 -11.90 -6.15 8.98
N VAL A 368 -12.39 -6.92 9.94
CA VAL A 368 -13.38 -6.46 10.91
C VAL A 368 -12.90 -6.62 12.35
N ARG A 369 -13.43 -5.74 13.20
CA ARG A 369 -13.36 -5.80 14.66
C ARG A 369 -14.73 -5.57 15.26
N ASP A 370 -14.87 -5.78 16.56
CA ASP A 370 -16.04 -5.26 17.27
C ASP A 370 -16.10 -3.72 17.15
N THR A 371 -17.29 -3.16 17.28
CA THR A 371 -17.56 -1.71 17.42
C THR A 371 -16.72 -1.01 18.49
N TYR A 372 -16.31 -1.74 19.53
CA TYR A 372 -15.41 -1.24 20.59
C TYR A 372 -13.92 -1.32 20.23
N GLY A 373 -13.56 -1.85 19.05
CA GLY A 373 -12.17 -2.04 18.63
C GLY A 373 -11.52 -3.31 19.15
N ASN A 374 -12.27 -4.23 19.76
CA ASN A 374 -11.76 -5.50 20.28
C ASN A 374 -11.77 -6.62 19.22
N PRO A 375 -11.00 -7.71 19.42
CA PRO A 375 -11.10 -8.92 18.59
C PRO A 375 -12.52 -9.48 18.58
N VAL A 376 -12.93 -10.05 17.44
CA VAL A 376 -14.29 -10.60 17.27
C VAL A 376 -14.44 -11.92 18.03
N GLU A 377 -15.45 -11.99 18.90
CA GLU A 377 -15.78 -13.21 19.65
C GLU A 377 -16.27 -14.34 18.73
N SER A 378 -15.90 -15.59 19.05
CA SER A 378 -16.32 -16.78 18.30
C SER A 378 -17.85 -16.90 18.14
N LYS A 379 -18.64 -16.45 19.12
CA LYS A 379 -20.11 -16.47 19.04
C LYS A 379 -20.64 -15.59 17.91
N LYS A 380 -20.06 -14.40 17.70
CA LYS A 380 -20.40 -13.49 16.59
C LYS A 380 -19.99 -14.11 15.25
N ILE A 381 -18.87 -14.82 15.19
CA ILE A 381 -18.41 -15.52 13.99
C ILE A 381 -19.39 -16.62 13.58
N GLU A 382 -19.87 -17.43 14.53
CA GLU A 382 -20.85 -18.48 14.23
C GLU A 382 -22.22 -17.91 13.84
N ALA A 383 -22.63 -16.78 14.44
CA ALA A 383 -23.84 -16.06 14.02
C ALA A 383 -23.74 -15.59 12.56
N LEU A 384 -22.61 -14.98 12.19
CA LEU A 384 -22.34 -14.59 10.80
C LEU A 384 -22.34 -15.79 9.85
N ARG A 385 -21.70 -16.91 10.22
CA ARG A 385 -21.68 -18.12 9.40
C ARG A 385 -23.07 -18.65 9.12
N ARG A 386 -23.97 -18.60 10.10
CA ARG A 386 -25.36 -19.00 9.92
C ARG A 386 -26.13 -18.03 9.05
N GLU A 387 -25.98 -16.72 9.26
CA GLU A 387 -26.74 -15.72 8.51
C GLU A 387 -26.27 -15.59 7.05
N ILE A 388 -24.96 -15.48 6.85
CA ILE A 388 -24.33 -15.27 5.54
C ILE A 388 -24.20 -16.59 4.78
N GLY A 389 -23.85 -17.68 5.46
CA GLY A 389 -23.54 -18.98 4.85
C GLY A 389 -24.71 -19.64 4.14
N HIS A 390 -25.95 -19.21 4.38
CA HIS A 390 -27.12 -19.66 3.63
C HIS A 390 -27.24 -19.02 2.24
N THR A 391 -26.65 -17.83 2.05
CA THR A 391 -26.82 -17.02 0.83
C THR A 391 -25.54 -16.89 0.02
N MET A 392 -24.38 -16.99 0.68
CA MET A 392 -23.07 -16.79 0.05
C MET A 392 -21.97 -17.59 0.74
N MET A 393 -20.88 -17.83 0.02
CA MET A 393 -19.71 -18.50 0.58
C MET A 393 -18.98 -17.54 1.51
N LEU A 394 -18.76 -17.95 2.77
CA LEU A 394 -18.02 -17.18 3.77
C LEU A 394 -16.81 -17.98 4.25
N ASN A 395 -15.62 -17.45 4.01
CA ASN A 395 -14.38 -17.94 4.57
C ASN A 395 -13.89 -16.99 5.66
N VAL A 396 -13.45 -17.57 6.78
CA VAL A 396 -13.03 -16.81 7.97
C VAL A 396 -11.56 -17.12 8.24
N LYS A 397 -10.69 -16.13 8.03
CA LYS A 397 -9.26 -16.23 8.31
C LYS A 397 -8.94 -15.41 9.57
N LYS A 398 -8.39 -16.08 10.59
CA LYS A 398 -7.80 -15.41 11.76
C LYS A 398 -6.33 -15.10 11.46
N ASP A 399 -5.84 -13.95 11.91
CA ASP A 399 -4.40 -13.64 11.83
C ASP A 399 -3.62 -14.71 12.63
N PRO A 400 -2.61 -15.37 12.03
CA PRO A 400 -1.76 -16.36 12.70
C PRO A 400 -1.06 -15.83 13.96
N GLY A 401 -1.00 -14.52 14.20
CA GLY A 401 -0.43 -13.92 15.41
C GLY A 401 -1.25 -14.07 16.71
N SER A 402 -2.47 -14.63 16.66
CA SER A 402 -3.36 -14.76 17.83
C SER A 402 -3.22 -16.08 18.62
N ALA A 403 -2.36 -17.01 18.19
CA ALA A 403 -2.12 -18.23 18.97
C ALA A 403 -1.38 -17.86 20.25
N LYS A 404 -2.05 -17.95 21.41
CA LYS A 404 -1.38 -17.90 22.72
C LYS A 404 -0.21 -18.88 22.69
N ALA A 405 0.99 -18.41 23.05
CA ALA A 405 2.09 -19.31 23.37
C ALA A 405 1.59 -20.30 24.44
N PRO A 406 1.80 -21.62 24.27
CA PRO A 406 1.47 -22.56 25.34
C PRO A 406 2.28 -22.18 26.57
N GLU A 407 1.59 -22.04 27.71
CA GLU A 407 2.22 -21.88 29.02
C GLU A 407 3.26 -23.00 29.17
N ALA A 408 4.52 -22.61 29.35
CA ALA A 408 5.58 -23.55 29.68
C ALA A 408 5.25 -24.12 31.06
N GLU A 409 4.74 -25.36 31.09
CA GLU A 409 4.72 -26.17 32.29
C GLU A 409 6.15 -26.26 32.83
N ALA A 410 6.33 -25.75 34.05
CA ALA A 410 7.55 -25.86 34.80
C ALA A 410 7.84 -27.34 35.08
N ILE A 411 8.70 -27.96 34.27
CA ILE A 411 9.30 -29.25 34.60
C ILE A 411 10.60 -28.96 35.35
N SER A 412 10.48 -29.05 36.67
CA SER A 412 11.58 -29.23 37.60
C SER A 412 12.39 -30.49 37.28
N GLY A 413 13.72 -30.39 37.35
CA GLY A 413 14.58 -31.52 37.75
C GLY A 413 15.45 -32.15 36.66
N TRP A 414 16.75 -31.84 36.70
CA TRP A 414 17.87 -32.74 37.04
C TRP A 414 19.18 -32.12 36.55
N ALA A 415 20.02 -31.63 37.46
CA ALA A 415 21.07 -32.36 38.18
C ALA A 415 22.40 -32.37 37.41
N LYS A 416 23.38 -31.72 38.03
CA LYS A 416 24.79 -31.71 37.68
C LYS A 416 25.33 -33.14 37.59
N THR A 417 26.13 -33.42 36.57
CA THR A 417 27.41 -34.11 36.73
C THR A 417 28.38 -33.61 35.67
#